data_AF-A0A9E7C2H3-F1
#
_entry.id   AF-A0A9E7C2H3-F1
#
_cell.length_a   1.000
_cell.length_b   1.000
_cell.length_c   1.000
_cell.angle_alpha   90.00
_cell.angle_beta   90.00
_cell.angle_gamma   90.00
#
_symmetry.space_group_name_H-M   'P 1'
#
loop_
_entity.id
_entity.type
_entity.pdbx_description
1 polymer ?
#
loop_
_entity_poly.entity_id
_entity_poly.type
_entity_poly.pdbx_seq_one_letter_code
_entity_poly.pdbx_strand_id
1 'polypeptide(L)'
;MTKRTIPAIAATALLLPAAAAQAHATLQPKAQTAGAFTVVNVRVPNERDDASTTKVRVELPDGIYSVSYAAQARWRVTVRKSRLANPVQTADGPITERVSSVTFTGTGRGLGRIAPGQFKEFPLSLKLPDRLGSTLAFPAYQTYSDGEVVKWTGAPGSDRPAPTLSLAAPPTATTAHSPVRSRTPRPGSTAGRVRTVKVRFGEAVVAGLITVSRGPTALKPARSGLQPSDHAVLRARFARPLAPGRYTVSWRARADDGHSETGSWSFTVR
;
A
#
# COMPACT_ATOMS: atom_id res chain seq x y z
N MET A 1 -15.87 23.25 65.33
CA MET A 1 -16.29 22.30 64.27
C MET A 1 -16.26 23.00 62.93
N THR A 2 -15.16 22.84 62.20
CA THR A 2 -14.88 23.46 60.89
C THR A 2 -15.52 22.62 59.79
N LYS A 3 -16.57 23.14 59.12
CA LYS A 3 -17.23 22.46 57.99
C LYS A 3 -16.35 22.60 56.74
N ARG A 4 -15.77 21.49 56.27
CA ARG A 4 -15.03 21.42 54.99
C ARG A 4 -16.00 21.10 53.85
N THR A 5 -16.16 22.03 52.92
CA THR A 5 -16.87 21.86 51.65
C THR A 5 -15.98 21.08 50.67
N ILE A 6 -16.47 19.97 50.12
CA ILE A 6 -15.79 19.18 49.08
C ILE A 6 -16.32 19.63 47.72
N PRO A 7 -15.48 20.07 46.76
CA PRO A 7 -15.94 20.44 45.44
C PRO A 7 -16.23 19.18 44.60
N ALA A 8 -17.40 19.14 43.95
CA ALA A 8 -17.77 18.08 43.03
C ALA A 8 -17.00 18.25 41.70
N ILE A 9 -16.16 17.28 41.35
CA ILE A 9 -15.50 17.21 40.04
C ILE A 9 -16.51 16.61 39.05
N ALA A 10 -17.01 17.45 38.14
CA ALA A 10 -17.81 16.98 37.02
C ALA A 10 -16.90 16.25 36.03
N ALA A 11 -16.98 14.91 35.99
CA ALA A 11 -16.31 14.10 34.99
C ALA A 11 -17.08 14.19 33.66
N THR A 12 -16.60 15.00 32.73
CA THR A 12 -17.11 15.05 31.36
C THR A 12 -16.75 13.72 30.67
N ALA A 13 -17.71 12.81 30.60
CA ALA A 13 -17.55 11.56 29.85
C ALA A 13 -17.43 11.90 28.36
N LEU A 14 -16.22 11.75 27.81
CA LEU A 14 -15.97 11.85 26.38
C LEU A 14 -16.66 10.67 25.69
N LEU A 15 -17.83 10.92 25.09
CA LEU A 15 -18.52 9.96 24.21
C LEU A 15 -17.65 9.74 22.97
N LEU A 16 -16.83 8.69 23.00
CA LEU A 16 -16.23 8.14 21.80
C LEU A 16 -17.37 7.58 20.93
N PRO A 17 -17.48 7.95 19.65
CA PRO A 17 -18.47 7.36 18.77
C PRO A 17 -18.23 5.86 18.71
N ALA A 18 -19.24 5.07 19.09
CA ALA A 18 -19.21 3.63 18.95
C ALA A 18 -18.92 3.30 17.49
N ALA A 19 -17.84 2.54 17.23
CA ALA A 19 -17.60 1.97 15.92
C ALA A 19 -18.82 1.11 15.58
N ALA A 20 -19.66 1.58 14.65
CA ALA A 20 -20.75 0.78 14.12
C ALA A 20 -20.15 -0.57 13.72
N ALA A 21 -20.66 -1.66 14.30
CA ALA A 21 -20.26 -3.00 13.95
C ALA A 21 -20.36 -3.12 12.41
N GLN A 22 -19.21 -3.18 11.73
CA GLN A 22 -19.18 -3.19 10.27
C GLN A 22 -19.67 -4.55 9.77
N ALA A 23 -20.97 -4.65 9.53
CA ALA A 23 -21.63 -5.85 9.03
C ALA A 23 -21.61 -5.92 7.49
N HIS A 24 -21.25 -4.84 6.79
CA HIS A 24 -21.25 -4.81 5.33
C HIS A 24 -20.03 -5.49 4.71
N ALA A 25 -20.17 -5.96 3.47
CA ALA A 25 -19.02 -6.32 2.64
C ALA A 25 -18.13 -5.08 2.43
N THR A 26 -16.82 -5.24 2.63
CA THR A 26 -15.86 -4.13 2.52
C THR A 26 -14.63 -4.52 1.71
N LEU A 27 -13.89 -3.50 1.26
CA LEU A 27 -12.57 -3.66 0.68
C LEU A 27 -11.49 -3.18 1.64
N GLN A 28 -10.42 -3.95 1.70
CA GLN A 28 -9.20 -3.58 2.40
C GLN A 28 -8.00 -3.68 1.47
N PRO A 29 -7.08 -2.69 1.50
CA PRO A 29 -7.21 -1.40 2.19
C PRO A 29 -8.28 -0.50 1.53
N LYS A 30 -8.74 0.55 2.22
CA LYS A 30 -9.77 1.48 1.70
C LYS A 30 -9.26 2.45 0.63
N ALA A 31 -7.95 2.66 0.56
CA ALA A 31 -7.30 3.50 -0.44
C ALA A 31 -6.01 2.86 -0.94
N GLN A 32 -5.70 3.06 -2.22
CA GLN A 32 -4.48 2.59 -2.88
C GLN A 32 -4.00 3.59 -3.94
N THR A 33 -2.72 3.50 -4.27
CA THR A 33 -2.09 4.30 -5.32
C THR A 33 -2.71 4.00 -6.70
N ALA A 34 -3.13 5.04 -7.43
CA ALA A 34 -3.58 4.92 -8.81
C ALA A 34 -2.52 4.24 -9.70
N GLY A 35 -2.94 3.40 -10.64
CA GLY A 35 -2.03 2.70 -11.57
C GLY A 35 -1.22 1.54 -10.96
N ALA A 36 -1.23 1.37 -9.63
CA ALA A 36 -0.41 0.37 -8.94
C ALA A 36 -0.92 -1.06 -9.14
N PHE A 37 0.02 -2.01 -9.12
CA PHE A 37 -0.30 -3.41 -8.86
C PHE A 37 -0.40 -3.62 -7.36
N THR A 38 -1.49 -4.20 -6.89
CA THR A 38 -1.74 -4.39 -5.46
C THR A 38 -2.68 -5.56 -5.21
N VAL A 39 -2.78 -5.96 -3.94
CA VAL A 39 -3.76 -6.93 -3.46
C VAL A 39 -4.86 -6.19 -2.70
N VAL A 40 -6.11 -6.48 -3.07
CA VAL A 40 -7.29 -6.00 -2.37
C VAL A 40 -8.05 -7.17 -1.79
N ASN A 41 -8.47 -7.06 -0.53
CA ASN A 41 -9.22 -8.10 0.18
C ASN A 41 -10.70 -7.70 0.23
N VAL A 42 -11.54 -8.49 -0.41
CA VAL A 42 -13.00 -8.39 -0.21
C VAL A 42 -13.33 -9.13 1.08
N ARG A 43 -13.63 -8.38 2.15
CA ARG A 43 -14.01 -8.94 3.45
C ARG A 43 -15.52 -9.05 3.52
N VAL A 44 -16.02 -10.26 3.70
CA VAL A 44 -17.45 -10.59 3.74
C VAL A 44 -17.78 -11.22 5.09
N PRO A 45 -18.49 -10.52 5.98
CA PRO A 45 -19.08 -11.10 7.18
C PRO A 45 -20.40 -11.81 6.85
N ASN A 46 -20.82 -12.72 7.73
CA ASN A 46 -22.16 -13.29 7.73
C ASN A 46 -23.06 -12.50 8.69
N GLU A 47 -24.18 -11.97 8.17
CA GLU A 47 -25.18 -11.20 8.91
C GLU A 47 -26.48 -11.98 9.20
N ARG A 48 -26.44 -13.32 9.10
CA ARG A 48 -27.56 -14.21 9.40
C ARG A 48 -27.20 -15.09 10.58
N ASP A 49 -28.18 -15.30 11.46
CA ASP A 49 -28.04 -16.15 12.64
C ASP A 49 -28.36 -17.62 12.35
N ASP A 50 -29.18 -17.85 11.31
CA ASP A 50 -29.73 -19.16 10.93
C ASP A 50 -29.24 -19.65 9.55
N ALA A 51 -28.52 -18.81 8.81
CA ALA A 51 -28.00 -19.14 7.49
C ALA A 51 -26.48 -18.91 7.40
N SER A 52 -25.83 -19.61 6.47
CA SER A 52 -24.40 -19.44 6.17
C SER A 52 -24.19 -18.86 4.79
N THR A 53 -23.21 -17.98 4.61
CA THR A 53 -22.82 -17.56 3.25
C THR A 53 -22.13 -18.71 2.53
N THR A 54 -22.62 -19.03 1.33
CA THR A 54 -22.13 -20.13 0.49
C THR A 54 -21.54 -19.66 -0.83
N LYS A 55 -21.85 -18.43 -1.27
CA LYS A 55 -21.31 -17.86 -2.50
C LYS A 55 -21.12 -16.36 -2.37
N VAL A 56 -20.02 -15.87 -2.94
CA VAL A 56 -19.72 -14.45 -3.06
C VAL A 56 -19.32 -14.18 -4.51
N ARG A 57 -20.06 -13.32 -5.20
CA ARG A 57 -19.68 -12.80 -6.51
C ARG A 57 -19.31 -11.34 -6.37
N VAL A 58 -18.15 -10.97 -6.90
CA VAL A 58 -17.64 -9.60 -6.90
C VAL A 58 -17.52 -9.16 -8.36
N GLU A 59 -18.13 -8.04 -8.69
CA GLU A 59 -18.00 -7.39 -9.99
C GLU A 59 -16.81 -6.44 -9.96
N LEU A 60 -16.01 -6.52 -11.01
CA LEU A 60 -14.78 -5.76 -11.12
C LEU A 60 -15.07 -4.51 -11.96
N PRO A 61 -14.71 -3.31 -11.49
CA PRO A 61 -15.00 -2.06 -12.19
C PRO A 61 -14.17 -1.93 -13.47
N ASP A 62 -14.56 -0.95 -14.28
CA ASP A 62 -13.85 -0.59 -15.51
C ASP A 62 -12.40 -0.21 -15.23
N GLY A 63 -11.50 -0.60 -16.13
CA GLY A 63 -10.06 -0.41 -15.99
C GLY A 63 -9.32 -1.53 -15.28
N ILE A 64 -10.02 -2.59 -14.83
CA ILE A 64 -9.41 -3.83 -14.36
C ILE A 64 -9.45 -4.89 -15.46
N TYR A 65 -8.30 -5.20 -16.05
CA TYR A 65 -8.21 -6.10 -17.20
C TYR A 65 -7.86 -7.54 -16.82
N SER A 66 -7.12 -7.72 -15.73
CA SER A 66 -6.67 -9.02 -15.24
C SER A 66 -6.78 -9.09 -13.72
N VAL A 67 -6.91 -10.32 -13.21
CA VAL A 67 -6.92 -10.58 -11.77
C VAL A 67 -6.27 -11.93 -11.49
N SER A 68 -5.47 -12.00 -10.43
CA SER A 68 -5.08 -13.25 -9.78
C SER A 68 -5.77 -13.32 -8.42
N TYR A 69 -6.18 -14.50 -8.00
CA TYR A 69 -6.87 -14.71 -6.72
C TYR A 69 -6.09 -15.68 -5.86
N ALA A 70 -6.09 -15.47 -4.54
CA ALA A 70 -5.44 -16.40 -3.62
C ALA A 70 -6.17 -17.74 -3.59
N ALA A 71 -5.44 -18.85 -3.45
CA ALA A 71 -6.05 -20.16 -3.23
C ALA A 71 -6.90 -20.14 -1.95
N GLN A 72 -8.15 -20.60 -2.05
CA GLN A 72 -9.11 -20.58 -0.94
C GLN A 72 -9.48 -22.01 -0.54
N ALA A 73 -9.11 -22.42 0.66
CA ALA A 73 -9.46 -23.75 1.19
C ALA A 73 -10.97 -23.95 1.15
N ARG A 74 -11.44 -24.98 0.43
CA ARG A 74 -12.86 -25.34 0.28
C ARG A 74 -13.73 -24.28 -0.42
N TRP A 75 -13.14 -23.45 -1.28
CA TRP A 75 -13.88 -22.56 -2.17
C TRP A 75 -13.38 -22.72 -3.61
N ARG A 76 -14.32 -22.91 -4.53
CA ARG A 76 -14.08 -22.87 -5.96
C ARG A 76 -14.16 -21.43 -6.45
N VAL A 77 -13.22 -21.02 -7.31
CA VAL A 77 -13.21 -19.69 -7.91
C VAL A 77 -13.52 -19.79 -9.40
N THR A 78 -14.41 -18.96 -9.89
CA THR A 78 -14.74 -18.83 -11.31
C THR A 78 -14.55 -17.37 -11.73
N VAL A 79 -13.75 -17.15 -12.76
CA VAL A 79 -13.50 -15.83 -13.34
C VAL A 79 -14.29 -15.69 -14.63
N ARG A 80 -15.09 -14.63 -14.75
CA ARG A 80 -15.83 -14.32 -15.96
C ARG A 80 -15.17 -13.16 -16.69
N LYS A 81 -14.80 -13.36 -17.95
CA LYS A 81 -14.30 -12.30 -18.82
C LYS A 81 -15.41 -11.70 -19.68
N SER A 82 -15.20 -10.48 -20.14
CA SER A 82 -16.06 -9.80 -21.11
C SER A 82 -15.20 -9.08 -22.14
N ARG A 83 -15.62 -9.11 -23.40
CA ARG A 83 -14.99 -8.37 -24.49
C ARG A 83 -15.11 -6.86 -24.25
N LEU A 84 -14.04 -6.13 -24.52
CA LEU A 84 -14.04 -4.68 -24.52
C LEU A 84 -14.60 -4.17 -25.84
N ALA A 85 -15.49 -3.17 -25.77
CA ALA A 85 -15.97 -2.48 -26.97
C ALA A 85 -14.81 -1.79 -27.70
N ASN A 86 -13.89 -1.19 -26.94
CA ASN A 86 -12.69 -0.54 -27.44
C ASN A 86 -11.44 -1.25 -26.86
N PRO A 87 -10.63 -1.93 -27.68
CA PRO A 87 -9.38 -2.54 -27.23
C PRO A 87 -8.42 -1.49 -26.65
N VAL A 88 -7.69 -1.88 -25.60
CA VAL A 88 -6.71 -1.02 -24.93
C VAL A 88 -5.31 -1.40 -25.39
N GLN A 89 -4.58 -0.45 -25.97
CA GLN A 89 -3.23 -0.68 -26.45
C GLN A 89 -2.23 -0.70 -25.29
N THR A 90 -1.36 -1.72 -25.26
CA THR A 90 -0.27 -1.84 -24.29
C THR A 90 1.03 -2.20 -24.99
N ALA A 91 2.15 -2.10 -24.28
CA ALA A 91 3.46 -2.49 -24.80
C ALA A 91 3.51 -3.98 -25.21
N ASP A 92 2.71 -4.83 -24.56
CA ASP A 92 2.64 -6.28 -24.81
C ASP A 92 1.56 -6.65 -25.85
N GLY A 93 0.90 -5.65 -26.44
CA GLY A 93 -0.18 -5.82 -27.43
C GLY A 93 -1.55 -5.33 -26.95
N PRO A 94 -2.59 -5.45 -27.81
CA PRO A 94 -3.93 -4.97 -27.48
C PRO A 94 -4.63 -5.90 -26.48
N ILE A 95 -5.16 -5.31 -25.40
CA ILE A 95 -6.09 -5.97 -24.50
C ILE A 95 -7.50 -5.85 -25.09
N THR A 96 -8.12 -6.98 -25.42
CA THR A 96 -9.46 -7.05 -26.03
C THR A 96 -10.53 -7.56 -25.06
N GLU A 97 -10.14 -8.05 -23.89
CA GLU A 97 -11.03 -8.55 -22.85
C GLU A 97 -10.65 -7.99 -21.48
N ARG A 98 -11.62 -7.94 -20.59
CA ARG A 98 -11.41 -7.66 -19.16
C ARG A 98 -12.02 -8.75 -18.31
N VAL A 99 -11.61 -8.79 -17.05
CA VAL A 99 -12.30 -9.55 -16.02
C VAL A 99 -13.53 -8.76 -15.56
N SER A 100 -14.72 -9.32 -15.76
CA SER A 100 -16.00 -8.71 -15.39
C SER A 100 -16.45 -9.07 -13.97
N SER A 101 -16.18 -10.30 -13.54
CA SER A 101 -16.51 -10.75 -12.19
C SER A 101 -15.66 -11.92 -11.74
N VAL A 102 -15.50 -12.04 -10.42
CA VAL A 102 -14.93 -13.21 -9.75
C VAL A 102 -15.98 -13.79 -8.81
N THR A 103 -16.28 -15.08 -8.95
CA THR A 103 -17.25 -15.78 -8.10
C THR A 103 -16.55 -16.83 -7.26
N PHE A 104 -16.68 -16.72 -5.96
CA PHE A 104 -16.24 -17.69 -4.96
C PHE A 104 -17.45 -18.53 -4.54
N THR A 105 -17.38 -19.85 -4.71
CA THR A 105 -18.42 -20.79 -4.30
C THR A 105 -17.86 -21.77 -3.30
N GLY A 106 -18.41 -21.77 -2.10
CA GLY A 106 -18.04 -22.68 -1.02
C GLY A 106 -18.37 -24.13 -1.35
N THR A 107 -17.54 -25.06 -0.91
CA THR A 107 -17.74 -26.50 -1.12
C THR A 107 -17.77 -27.25 0.20
N GLY A 108 -18.85 -27.98 0.44
CA GLY A 108 -19.03 -28.79 1.64
C GLY A 108 -19.34 -27.97 2.91
N ARG A 109 -18.91 -28.48 4.07
CA ARG A 109 -19.12 -27.87 5.39
C ARG A 109 -17.81 -27.25 5.94
N GLY A 110 -17.89 -26.58 7.09
CA GLY A 110 -16.72 -25.96 7.74
C GLY A 110 -16.18 -24.77 6.94
N LEU A 111 -14.89 -24.80 6.57
CA LEU A 111 -14.23 -23.71 5.84
C LEU A 111 -14.85 -23.39 4.46
N GLY A 112 -15.70 -24.27 3.93
CA GLY A 112 -16.44 -24.06 2.68
C GLY A 112 -17.70 -23.20 2.81
N ARG A 113 -17.88 -22.49 3.92
CA ARG A 113 -18.96 -21.52 4.15
C ARG A 113 -18.53 -20.50 5.19
N ILE A 114 -19.26 -19.39 5.29
CA ILE A 114 -19.09 -18.41 6.37
C ILE A 114 -20.27 -18.59 7.32
N ALA A 115 -20.06 -19.15 8.51
CA ALA A 115 -21.12 -19.42 9.47
C ALA A 115 -21.56 -18.13 10.21
N PRO A 116 -22.71 -18.14 10.92
CA PRO A 116 -23.12 -17.02 11.77
C PRO A 116 -21.98 -16.52 12.67
N GLY A 117 -21.82 -15.21 12.76
CA GLY A 117 -20.74 -14.57 13.54
C GLY A 117 -19.33 -14.66 12.93
N GLN A 118 -19.16 -15.28 11.75
CA GLN A 118 -17.87 -15.37 11.07
C GLN A 118 -17.75 -14.35 9.93
N PHE A 119 -16.51 -14.11 9.50
CA PHE A 119 -16.21 -13.41 8.25
C PHE A 119 -15.13 -14.16 7.49
N LYS A 120 -15.01 -13.86 6.19
CA LYS A 120 -13.93 -14.37 5.35
C LYS A 120 -13.41 -13.27 4.43
N GLU A 121 -12.12 -13.33 4.14
CA GLU A 121 -11.48 -12.47 3.14
C GLU A 121 -11.23 -13.23 1.84
N PHE A 122 -11.43 -12.54 0.73
CA PHE A 122 -11.17 -13.03 -0.62
C PHE A 122 -10.13 -12.11 -1.30
N PRO A 123 -8.83 -12.44 -1.22
CA PRO A 123 -7.77 -11.62 -1.78
C PRO A 123 -7.73 -11.69 -3.31
N LEU A 124 -7.66 -10.52 -3.94
CA LEU A 124 -7.56 -10.30 -5.38
C LEU A 124 -6.33 -9.43 -5.67
N SER A 125 -5.37 -9.96 -6.42
CA SER A 125 -4.23 -9.21 -6.98
C SER A 125 -4.59 -8.66 -8.36
N LEU A 126 -4.47 -7.35 -8.53
CA LEU A 126 -4.89 -6.64 -9.75
C LEU A 126 -4.06 -5.38 -9.99
N LYS A 127 -4.09 -4.88 -11.23
CA LYS A 127 -3.61 -3.54 -11.57
C LYS A 127 -4.77 -2.56 -11.48
N LEU A 128 -4.61 -1.51 -10.69
CA LEU A 128 -5.57 -0.42 -10.60
C LEU A 128 -5.47 0.50 -11.83
N PRO A 129 -6.59 1.10 -12.29
CA PRO A 129 -6.55 2.11 -13.33
C PRO A 129 -5.78 3.34 -12.85
N ASP A 130 -5.14 4.03 -13.79
CA ASP A 130 -4.43 5.28 -13.53
C ASP A 130 -5.42 6.45 -13.57
N ARG A 131 -6.35 6.48 -12.61
CA ARG A 131 -7.40 7.50 -12.47
C ARG A 131 -7.33 8.13 -11.08
N LEU A 132 -6.36 9.01 -10.89
CA LEU A 132 -6.15 9.73 -9.64
C LEU A 132 -7.44 10.39 -9.11
N GLY A 133 -7.69 10.28 -7.81
CA GLY A 133 -8.82 10.91 -7.12
C GLY A 133 -10.15 10.20 -7.32
N SER A 134 -10.22 9.18 -8.19
CA SER A 134 -11.43 8.41 -8.39
C SER A 134 -11.66 7.38 -7.28
N THR A 135 -12.92 7.01 -7.06
CA THR A 135 -13.29 5.87 -6.20
C THR A 135 -13.88 4.77 -7.07
N LEU A 136 -13.32 3.57 -6.93
CA LEU A 136 -13.79 2.38 -7.61
C LEU A 136 -14.79 1.66 -6.73
N ALA A 137 -15.98 1.36 -7.27
CA ALA A 137 -16.95 0.49 -6.62
C ALA A 137 -16.79 -0.95 -7.12
N PHE A 138 -16.94 -1.91 -6.20
CA PHE A 138 -16.87 -3.35 -6.47
C PHE A 138 -18.19 -3.98 -6.01
N PRO A 139 -19.26 -3.89 -6.83
CA PRO A 139 -20.55 -4.48 -6.50
C PRO A 139 -20.39 -5.94 -6.09
N ALA A 140 -20.98 -6.33 -4.95
CA ALA A 140 -20.86 -7.68 -4.44
C ALA A 140 -22.24 -8.32 -4.21
N TYR A 141 -22.32 -9.62 -4.43
CA TYR A 141 -23.52 -10.42 -4.27
C TYR A 141 -23.19 -11.58 -3.35
N GLN A 142 -23.90 -11.68 -2.23
CA GLN A 142 -23.69 -12.66 -1.19
C GLN A 142 -24.89 -13.60 -1.15
N THR A 143 -24.66 -14.88 -1.46
CA THR A 143 -25.70 -15.90 -1.40
C THR A 143 -25.58 -16.69 -0.11
N TYR A 144 -26.70 -16.85 0.58
CA TYR A 144 -26.85 -17.61 1.80
C TYR A 144 -27.34 -19.04 1.52
N SER A 145 -27.27 -19.91 2.53
CA SER A 145 -27.63 -21.33 2.43
C SER A 145 -29.12 -21.59 2.27
N ASP A 146 -29.95 -20.63 2.67
CA ASP A 146 -31.41 -20.59 2.48
C ASP A 146 -31.82 -20.12 1.08
N GLY A 147 -30.86 -19.69 0.25
CA GLY A 147 -31.08 -19.18 -1.09
C GLY A 147 -31.20 -17.65 -1.18
N GLU A 148 -31.21 -16.93 -0.06
CA GLU A 148 -31.25 -15.45 -0.08
C GLU A 148 -30.00 -14.90 -0.77
N VAL A 149 -30.19 -13.85 -1.58
CA VAL A 149 -29.08 -13.10 -2.20
C VAL A 149 -29.12 -11.65 -1.76
N VAL A 150 -28.16 -11.26 -0.94
CA VAL A 150 -27.94 -9.87 -0.55
C VAL A 150 -27.05 -9.18 -1.59
N LYS A 151 -27.47 -7.99 -2.02
CA LYS A 151 -26.80 -7.17 -3.04
C LYS A 151 -26.13 -5.96 -2.38
N TRP A 152 -24.81 -5.96 -2.33
CA TRP A 152 -23.95 -4.87 -1.90
C TRP A 152 -23.59 -4.00 -3.11
N THR A 153 -24.56 -3.22 -3.60
CA THR A 153 -24.43 -2.44 -4.84
C THR A 153 -24.86 -0.99 -4.68
N GLY A 154 -25.29 -0.58 -3.49
CA GLY A 154 -25.77 0.77 -3.20
C GLY A 154 -24.66 1.81 -3.10
N ALA A 155 -25.07 3.07 -3.07
CA ALA A 155 -24.16 4.20 -2.89
C ALA A 155 -23.51 4.20 -1.47
N PRO A 156 -22.37 4.89 -1.28
CA PRO A 156 -21.81 5.11 0.05
C PRO A 156 -22.86 5.66 1.02
N GLY A 157 -22.93 5.09 2.22
CA GLY A 157 -23.89 5.48 3.26
C GLY A 157 -25.29 4.87 3.12
N SER A 158 -25.59 4.14 2.05
CA SER A 158 -26.82 3.33 1.97
C SER A 158 -26.75 2.10 2.88
N ASP A 159 -27.90 1.45 3.10
CA ASP A 159 -27.99 0.21 3.91
C ASP A 159 -27.14 -0.93 3.35
N ARG A 160 -26.91 -0.97 2.03
CA ARG A 160 -26.13 -2.03 1.36
C ARG A 160 -25.13 -1.42 0.38
N PRO A 161 -24.14 -0.67 0.87
CA PRO A 161 -23.21 0.04 0.03
C PRO A 161 -22.30 -0.96 -0.69
N ALA A 162 -21.95 -0.66 -1.94
CA ALA A 162 -20.91 -1.41 -2.62
C ALA A 162 -19.57 -1.22 -1.89
N PRO A 163 -18.75 -2.27 -1.76
CA PRO A 163 -17.35 -2.13 -1.37
C PRO A 163 -16.64 -1.14 -2.30
N THR A 164 -15.89 -0.19 -1.72
CA THR A 164 -15.19 0.84 -2.50
C THR A 164 -13.70 0.88 -2.20
N LEU A 165 -12.92 1.29 -3.20
CA LEU A 165 -11.50 1.57 -3.10
C LEU A 165 -11.20 2.95 -3.68
N SER A 166 -10.68 3.87 -2.87
CA SER A 166 -10.24 5.18 -3.34
C SER A 166 -8.85 5.10 -3.99
N LEU A 167 -8.68 5.75 -5.14
CA LEU A 167 -7.41 5.85 -5.83
C LEU A 167 -6.72 7.15 -5.44
N ALA A 168 -5.76 7.03 -4.53
CA ALA A 168 -4.95 8.13 -4.07
C ALA A 168 -3.77 8.37 -5.01
N ALA A 169 -3.17 9.55 -4.88
CA ALA A 169 -1.85 9.78 -5.44
C ALA A 169 -0.91 8.70 -4.88
N PRO A 170 0.10 8.25 -5.65
CA PRO A 170 1.26 7.66 -4.99
C PRO A 170 1.64 8.62 -3.87
N PRO A 171 1.99 8.12 -2.67
CA PRO A 171 2.42 9.00 -1.61
C PRO A 171 3.49 9.92 -2.20
N THR A 172 3.14 11.19 -2.39
CA THR A 172 4.15 12.23 -2.55
C THR A 172 5.00 12.04 -1.31
N ALA A 173 6.32 11.92 -1.48
CA ALA A 173 7.24 11.96 -0.36
C ALA A 173 7.08 13.31 0.35
N THR A 174 6.05 13.41 1.18
CA THR A 174 5.64 14.59 1.91
C THR A 174 5.94 14.24 3.35
N THR A 175 7.00 14.90 3.82
CA THR A 175 7.68 14.65 5.09
C THR A 175 8.44 13.33 5.13
N ALA A 176 9.59 13.32 4.44
CA ALA A 176 10.72 12.51 4.88
C ALA A 176 10.86 12.67 6.40
N HIS A 177 10.80 11.59 7.18
CA HIS A 177 11.07 11.58 8.62
C HIS A 177 12.58 11.48 8.87
N SER A 178 13.31 12.29 8.10
CA SER A 178 14.74 12.56 8.14
C SER A 178 15.07 13.40 6.91
N PRO A 179 14.54 14.64 6.78
CA PRO A 179 14.81 15.44 5.59
C PRO A 179 16.32 15.52 5.39
N VAL A 180 16.80 15.08 4.23
CA VAL A 180 18.22 15.17 3.90
C VAL A 180 18.65 16.63 4.04
N ARG A 181 19.39 16.94 5.11
CA ARG A 181 19.87 18.29 5.41
C ARG A 181 20.95 18.70 4.44
N SER A 182 21.84 17.76 4.10
CA SER A 182 22.94 18.06 3.17
C SER A 182 23.48 16.83 2.47
N ARG A 183 24.04 17.07 1.27
CA ARG A 183 24.72 16.10 0.43
C ARG A 183 26.09 16.65 0.09
N THR A 184 27.12 15.80 0.19
CA THR A 184 28.50 16.17 -0.14
C THR A 184 29.10 15.09 -1.04
N PRO A 185 29.61 15.44 -2.23
CA PRO A 185 29.48 16.74 -2.91
C PRO A 185 28.02 17.15 -3.16
N ARG A 186 27.77 18.45 -3.37
CA ARG A 186 26.40 18.95 -3.60
C ARG A 186 25.84 18.40 -4.93
N PRO A 187 24.51 18.18 -5.04
CA PRO A 187 23.89 17.81 -6.30
C PRO A 187 24.25 18.77 -7.44
N GLY A 188 24.67 18.22 -8.58
CA GLY A 188 25.05 18.98 -9.78
C GLY A 188 26.39 19.73 -9.68
N SER A 189 27.08 19.67 -8.55
CA SER A 189 28.32 20.44 -8.35
C SER A 189 29.53 19.80 -9.04
N THR A 190 30.50 20.65 -9.38
CA THR A 190 31.87 20.25 -9.73
C THR A 190 32.79 20.44 -8.52
N ALA A 191 33.40 19.36 -8.04
CA ALA A 191 34.27 19.37 -6.87
C ALA A 191 35.70 18.96 -7.25
N GLY A 192 36.69 19.60 -6.64
CA GLY A 192 38.08 19.12 -6.70
C GLY A 192 38.32 18.04 -5.65
N ARG A 193 39.21 17.08 -5.95
CA ARG A 193 39.77 16.08 -5.01
C ARG A 193 38.75 15.48 -4.01
N VAL A 194 37.79 14.72 -4.50
CA VAL A 194 36.77 14.08 -3.66
C VAL A 194 37.30 12.77 -3.06
N ARG A 195 37.41 12.67 -1.74
CA ARG A 195 37.72 11.40 -1.02
C ARG A 195 36.54 10.82 -0.25
N THR A 196 35.47 11.60 -0.08
CA THR A 196 34.36 11.22 0.78
C THR A 196 33.08 11.77 0.21
N VAL A 197 32.07 10.89 0.17
CA VAL A 197 30.70 11.19 -0.23
C VAL A 197 29.81 10.96 0.99
N LYS A 198 28.92 11.90 1.29
CA LYS A 198 28.06 11.87 2.49
C LYS A 198 26.64 12.31 2.18
N VAL A 199 25.70 11.73 2.92
CA VAL A 199 24.35 12.25 3.16
C VAL A 199 24.23 12.54 4.65
N ARG A 200 23.76 13.73 5.01
CA ARG A 200 23.37 14.06 6.39
C ARG A 200 21.86 14.20 6.47
N PHE A 201 21.26 13.52 7.43
CA PHE A 201 19.83 13.51 7.68
C PHE A 201 19.41 14.56 8.71
N GLY A 202 18.10 14.81 8.73
CA GLY A 202 17.41 15.66 9.71
C GLY A 202 17.64 15.20 11.14
N GLU A 203 17.57 13.88 11.29
CA GLU A 203 17.52 13.09 12.51
C GLU A 203 18.39 11.84 12.33
N ALA A 204 18.53 11.03 13.38
CA ALA A 204 19.30 9.80 13.33
C ALA A 204 18.57 8.72 12.52
N VAL A 205 19.30 7.94 11.72
CA VAL A 205 18.78 6.75 11.03
C VAL A 205 19.34 5.49 11.68
N VAL A 206 18.55 4.40 11.68
CA VAL A 206 18.93 3.12 12.31
C VAL A 206 19.73 2.21 11.38
N ALA A 207 19.60 2.40 10.06
CA ALA A 207 20.37 1.67 9.07
C ALA A 207 20.51 2.47 7.77
N GLY A 208 21.54 2.19 6.98
CA GLY A 208 21.63 2.77 5.64
C GLY A 208 22.77 2.24 4.77
N LEU A 209 22.56 2.34 3.45
CA LEU A 209 23.47 1.96 2.39
C LEU A 209 23.70 3.15 1.46
N ILE A 210 24.96 3.43 1.14
CA ILE A 210 25.36 4.43 0.14
C ILE A 210 26.27 3.80 -0.91
N THR A 211 25.95 4.04 -2.16
CA THR A 211 26.65 3.53 -3.34
C THR A 211 27.08 4.72 -4.20
N VAL A 212 28.33 4.72 -4.64
CA VAL A 212 28.86 5.71 -5.58
C VAL A 212 29.27 4.97 -6.85
N SER A 213 28.77 5.40 -8.01
CA SER A 213 29.08 4.81 -9.30
C SER A 213 29.66 5.82 -10.28
N ARG A 214 30.44 5.32 -11.24
CA ARG A 214 30.88 6.05 -12.44
C ARG A 214 30.34 5.29 -13.65
N GLY A 215 29.37 5.87 -14.35
CA GLY A 215 28.61 5.12 -15.36
C GLY A 215 27.90 3.90 -14.74
N PRO A 216 27.95 2.71 -15.36
CA PRO A 216 27.33 1.50 -14.80
C PRO A 216 28.12 0.87 -13.64
N THR A 217 29.36 1.32 -13.40
CA THR A 217 30.27 0.65 -12.45
C THR A 217 30.16 1.26 -11.06
N ALA A 218 29.74 0.44 -10.07
CA ALA A 218 29.81 0.79 -8.66
C ALA A 218 31.27 0.78 -8.18
N LEU A 219 31.68 1.84 -7.48
CA LEU A 219 33.00 1.93 -6.88
C LEU A 219 33.00 1.31 -5.48
N LYS A 220 34.13 0.71 -5.09
CA LYS A 220 34.34 0.14 -3.75
C LYS A 220 35.00 1.17 -2.82
N PRO A 221 34.29 1.71 -1.82
CA PRO A 221 34.89 2.58 -0.81
C PRO A 221 35.75 1.76 0.16
N ALA A 222 36.74 2.41 0.79
CA ALA A 222 37.51 1.80 1.88
C ALA A 222 36.67 1.63 3.15
N ARG A 223 35.71 2.54 3.37
CA ARG A 223 34.68 2.44 4.41
C ARG A 223 33.36 2.98 3.86
N SER A 224 32.26 2.25 4.02
CA SER A 224 30.94 2.68 3.58
C SER A 224 29.87 2.32 4.62
N GLY A 225 28.74 3.03 4.60
CA GLY A 225 27.60 2.76 5.47
C GLY A 225 27.35 3.83 6.53
N LEU A 226 26.47 3.50 7.48
CA LEU A 226 26.10 4.38 8.59
C LEU A 226 27.33 4.65 9.46
N GLN A 227 27.54 5.91 9.84
CA GLN A 227 28.67 6.28 10.67
C GLN A 227 28.39 5.93 12.14
N PRO A 228 29.19 5.06 12.81
CA PRO A 228 28.90 4.62 14.17
C PRO A 228 28.92 5.73 15.23
N SER A 229 29.64 6.82 14.99
CA SER A 229 29.71 7.97 15.91
C SER A 229 28.70 9.08 15.61
N ASP A 230 27.97 8.99 14.50
CA ASP A 230 26.95 9.97 14.10
C ASP A 230 25.93 9.28 13.22
N HIS A 231 24.87 8.76 13.84
CA HIS A 231 23.80 8.04 13.16
C HIS A 231 22.95 8.95 12.24
N ALA A 232 23.19 10.26 12.20
CA ALA A 232 22.60 11.13 11.18
C ALA A 232 23.44 11.20 9.89
N VAL A 233 24.54 10.43 9.78
CA VAL A 233 25.47 10.50 8.64
C VAL A 233 25.68 9.13 8.00
N LEU A 234 25.34 9.07 6.71
CA LEU A 234 25.68 7.96 5.83
C LEU A 234 26.84 8.36 4.92
N ARG A 235 27.89 7.53 4.83
CA ARG A 235 29.15 7.93 4.20
C ARG A 235 29.81 6.82 3.41
N ALA A 236 30.35 7.18 2.24
CA ALA A 236 31.35 6.40 1.51
C ALA A 236 32.70 7.15 1.53
N ARG A 237 33.75 6.55 2.09
CA ARG A 237 35.12 7.09 2.14
C ARG A 237 36.06 6.22 1.30
N PHE A 238 36.76 6.84 0.36
CA PHE A 238 37.70 6.17 -0.55
C PHE A 238 39.14 6.26 -0.02
N ALA A 239 39.94 5.22 -0.29
CA ALA A 239 41.36 5.19 0.08
C ALA A 239 42.14 6.31 -0.62
N ARG A 240 41.88 6.50 -1.92
CA ARG A 240 42.44 7.56 -2.77
C ARG A 240 41.33 8.53 -3.20
N PRO A 241 41.68 9.78 -3.60
CA PRO A 241 40.71 10.65 -4.27
C PRO A 241 40.10 9.98 -5.50
N LEU A 242 38.82 10.27 -5.75
CA LEU A 242 38.14 9.90 -6.97
C LEU A 242 38.84 10.56 -8.16
N ALA A 243 38.95 9.82 -9.27
CA ALA A 243 39.48 10.35 -10.52
C ALA A 243 38.53 11.42 -11.11
N PRO A 244 39.01 12.29 -12.01
CA PRO A 244 38.15 13.20 -12.74
C PRO A 244 37.06 12.46 -13.53
N GLY A 245 35.83 12.97 -13.49
CA GLY A 245 34.67 12.38 -14.14
C GLY A 245 33.33 12.64 -13.44
N ARG A 246 32.24 12.21 -14.08
CA ARG A 246 30.88 12.31 -13.53
C ARG A 246 30.54 11.08 -12.69
N TYR A 247 29.94 11.31 -11.53
CA TYR A 247 29.55 10.29 -10.57
C TYR A 247 28.06 10.38 -10.26
N THR A 248 27.47 9.23 -9.97
CA THR A 248 26.12 9.12 -9.40
C THR A 248 26.21 8.48 -8.04
N VAL A 249 25.46 9.01 -7.08
CA VAL A 249 25.36 8.48 -5.73
C VAL A 249 23.93 8.08 -5.50
N SER A 250 23.71 6.84 -5.08
CA SER A 250 22.42 6.35 -4.61
C SER A 250 22.52 5.96 -3.15
N TRP A 251 21.44 6.16 -2.40
CA TRP A 251 21.37 5.76 -1.01
C TRP A 251 19.99 5.22 -0.64
N ARG A 252 19.97 4.40 0.40
CA ARG A 252 18.79 3.96 1.14
C ARG A 252 19.07 4.09 2.63
N ALA A 253 18.13 4.60 3.41
CA ALA A 253 18.23 4.68 4.86
C ALA A 253 16.91 4.25 5.51
N ARG A 254 16.95 3.84 6.77
CA ARG A 254 15.76 3.52 7.57
C ARG A 254 15.76 4.39 8.83
N ALA A 255 14.65 5.09 9.07
CA ALA A 255 14.42 5.86 10.30
C ALA A 255 14.03 4.92 11.47
N ASP A 256 14.05 5.44 12.70
CA ASP A 256 13.74 4.69 13.92
C ASP A 256 12.27 4.22 14.00
N ASP A 257 11.34 4.98 13.42
CA ASP A 257 9.94 4.64 13.20
C ASP A 257 9.71 3.46 12.22
N GLY A 258 10.78 3.00 11.57
CA GLY A 258 10.79 1.88 10.66
C GLY A 258 10.53 2.20 9.19
N HIS A 259 10.30 3.47 8.84
CA HIS A 259 10.20 3.90 7.45
C HIS A 259 11.56 3.88 6.75
N SER A 260 11.57 3.47 5.48
CA SER A 260 12.76 3.47 4.65
C SER A 260 12.68 4.52 3.57
N GLU A 261 13.74 5.31 3.45
CA GLU A 261 13.89 6.36 2.46
C GLU A 261 14.98 6.01 1.45
N THR A 262 14.85 6.53 0.24
CA THR A 262 15.87 6.40 -0.81
C THR A 262 16.10 7.75 -1.48
N GLY A 263 17.28 7.91 -2.07
CA GLY A 263 17.56 9.09 -2.89
C GLY A 263 18.76 8.88 -3.77
N SER A 264 18.93 9.81 -4.71
CA SER A 264 20.04 9.80 -5.66
C SER A 264 20.47 11.23 -5.99
N TRP A 265 21.74 11.42 -6.33
CA TRP A 265 22.23 12.64 -6.94
C TRP A 265 23.48 12.38 -7.77
N SER A 266 23.85 13.35 -8.62
CA SER A 266 25.10 13.30 -9.36
C SER A 266 25.99 14.50 -9.04
N PHE A 267 27.30 14.34 -9.25
CA PHE A 267 28.31 15.41 -9.16
C PHE A 267 29.46 15.10 -10.12
N THR A 268 30.30 16.10 -10.39
CA THR A 268 31.50 15.97 -11.25
C THR A 268 32.77 16.19 -10.42
N VAL A 269 33.80 15.40 -10.68
CA VAL A 269 35.15 15.62 -10.14
C VAL A 269 36.02 16.23 -11.23
N ARG A 270 36.73 17.31 -10.88
CA ARG A 270 37.78 17.92 -11.72
C ARG A 270 39.17 17.61 -11.15
#